data_AF-B7UMT6-F1
#
_entry.id   AF-B7UMT6-F1
#
_cell.length_a   1.000
_cell.length_b   1.000
_cell.length_c   1.000
_cell.angle_alpha   90.00
_cell.angle_beta   90.00
_cell.angle_gamma   90.00
#
_symmetry.space_group_name_H-M   'P 1'
#
loop_
_entity.id
_entity.type
_entity.pdbx_description
1 polymer ?
#
loop_
_entity_poly.entity_id
_entity_poly.type
_entity_poly.pdbx_seq_one_letter_code
_entity_poly.pdbx_strand_id
1 'polypeptide(L)'
;MMMVLGLYVFMLRTVPYQELQYQRSWRHAANSRVNRRPSTQFLGPDNDMLTLSGVLMPEITGGRLSLLALEQMAEQGKAWPLIEGSGTIYGMYVIEGLNQTKTEFFRDGMPRRIEFTLSLKRVDESLSDIFGDLSAQLNNLQDTATSALSDISKTVGGLLS
;
A
#
# COMPACT_ATOMS: atom_id res chain seq x y z
N MET A 1 9.04 -3.28 -14.64
CA MET A 1 8.18 -2.89 -13.51
C MET A 1 8.88 -3.36 -12.25
N MET A 2 9.06 -2.49 -11.25
CA MET A 2 9.84 -2.82 -10.05
C MET A 2 8.93 -3.27 -8.90
N MET A 3 7.83 -2.56 -8.69
CA MET A 3 6.86 -2.82 -7.63
C MET A 3 5.54 -2.11 -7.97
N VAL A 4 4.45 -2.52 -7.34
CA VAL A 4 3.17 -1.79 -7.33
C VAL A 4 2.64 -1.67 -5.90
N LEU A 5 2.16 -0.48 -5.58
CA LEU A 5 1.41 -0.17 -4.36
C LEU A 5 -0.01 0.22 -4.79
N GLY A 6 -0.96 -0.69 -4.65
CA GLY A 6 -2.33 -0.49 -5.14
C GLY A 6 -2.37 -0.32 -6.66
N LEU A 7 -2.67 0.90 -7.12
CA LEU A 7 -2.69 1.27 -8.54
C LEU A 7 -1.40 2.00 -8.97
N TYR A 8 -0.52 2.32 -8.01
CA TYR A 8 0.70 3.07 -8.28
C TYR A 8 1.86 2.15 -8.64
N VAL A 9 2.39 2.30 -9.85
CA VAL A 9 3.46 1.44 -10.36
C VAL A 9 4.82 2.14 -10.25
N PHE A 10 5.73 1.52 -9.52
CA PHE A 10 7.14 1.90 -9.47
C PHE A 10 7.86 1.36 -10.71
N MET A 11 8.33 2.28 -11.55
CA MET A 11 9.10 1.98 -12.74
C MET A 11 10.10 3.10 -13.03
N LEU A 12 11.06 2.86 -13.92
CA LEU A 12 12.09 3.84 -14.30
C LEU A 12 11.53 5.18 -14.81
N ARG A 13 10.30 5.21 -15.33
CA ARG A 13 9.63 6.43 -15.81
C ARG A 13 8.77 7.16 -14.76
N THR A 14 8.55 6.56 -13.58
CA THR A 14 7.76 7.15 -12.50
C THR A 14 8.67 7.48 -11.33
N VAL A 15 8.70 6.63 -10.32
CA VAL A 15 9.56 6.75 -9.15
C VAL A 15 10.33 5.44 -9.01
N PRO A 16 11.53 5.32 -9.62
CA PRO A 16 12.39 4.18 -9.34
C PRO A 16 13.01 4.30 -7.94
N TYR A 17 12.84 3.27 -7.11
CA TYR A 17 13.64 3.11 -5.90
C TYR A 17 14.96 2.41 -6.24
N GLN A 18 16.04 2.74 -5.55
CA GLN A 18 17.34 2.06 -5.70
C GLN A 18 17.58 1.06 -4.56
N GLU A 19 16.96 1.31 -3.40
CA GLU A 19 17.09 0.47 -2.23
C GLU A 19 15.71 0.11 -1.69
N LEU A 20 15.55 -1.17 -1.37
CA LEU A 20 14.39 -1.72 -0.67
C LEU A 20 14.91 -2.37 0.60
N GLN A 21 14.51 -1.81 1.74
CA GLN A 21 14.80 -2.36 3.05
C GLN A 21 13.52 -2.96 3.63
N TYR A 22 13.56 -4.26 3.92
CA TYR A 22 12.44 -4.97 4.51
C TYR A 22 12.78 -5.45 5.92
N GLN A 23 12.07 -4.92 6.91
CA GLN A 23 12.27 -5.22 8.33
C GLN A 23 11.07 -5.98 8.88
N ARG A 24 11.32 -7.21 9.30
CA ARG A 24 10.33 -8.08 9.95
C ARG A 24 10.73 -8.32 11.39
N SER A 25 9.78 -8.10 12.28
CA SER A 25 9.97 -8.24 13.72
C SER A 25 9.00 -9.29 14.26
N TRP A 26 9.43 -9.98 15.31
CA TRP A 26 8.63 -11.02 15.98
C TRP A 26 8.60 -10.73 17.47
N ARG A 27 7.42 -10.88 18.07
CA ARG A 27 7.20 -10.57 19.49
C ARG A 27 7.50 -11.81 20.33
N HIS A 28 8.47 -11.67 21.22
CA HIS A 28 8.85 -12.70 22.20
C HIS A 28 8.75 -12.13 23.61
N ALA A 29 7.71 -12.51 24.36
CA ALA A 29 7.58 -12.11 25.75
C ALA A 29 8.52 -12.95 26.63
N ALA A 30 9.41 -12.29 27.37
CA ALA A 30 10.32 -12.94 28.30
C ALA A 30 9.77 -12.89 29.73
N ASN A 31 9.68 -14.04 30.38
CA ASN A 31 9.31 -14.16 31.79
C ASN A 31 10.52 -14.54 32.64
N SER A 32 10.86 -13.68 33.60
CA SER A 32 12.02 -13.83 34.47
C SER A 32 11.84 -14.97 35.47
N ARG A 33 12.91 -15.71 35.74
CA ARG A 33 12.92 -16.84 36.68
C ARG A 33 14.09 -16.69 37.65
N VAL A 34 13.90 -17.05 38.92
CA VAL A 34 14.95 -16.94 39.94
C VAL A 34 16.12 -17.88 39.59
N ASN A 35 17.33 -17.32 39.49
CA ASN A 35 18.59 -18.00 39.19
C ASN A 35 18.56 -18.88 37.92
N ARG A 36 17.73 -18.52 36.93
CA ARG A 36 17.67 -19.19 35.62
C ARG A 36 17.54 -18.15 34.51
N ARG A 37 17.84 -18.56 33.28
CA ARG A 37 17.57 -17.73 32.11
C ARG A 37 16.05 -17.49 31.99
N PRO A 38 15.61 -16.28 31.58
CA PRO A 38 14.21 -16.00 31.31
C PRO A 38 13.64 -16.97 30.28
N SER A 39 12.37 -17.34 30.45
CA SER A 39 11.63 -18.15 29.50
C SER A 39 10.98 -17.24 28.47
N THR A 40 11.19 -17.50 27.19
CA THR A 40 10.60 -16.71 26.10
C THR A 40 9.38 -17.41 25.53
N GLN A 41 8.27 -16.70 25.37
CA GLN A 41 7.07 -17.16 24.66
C GLN A 41 6.88 -16.39 23.36
N PHE A 42 6.68 -17.11 22.27
CA PHE A 42 6.38 -16.50 20.97
C PHE A 42 4.93 -16.02 20.95
N LEU A 43 4.74 -14.71 20.75
CA LEU A 43 3.42 -14.07 20.69
C LEU A 43 2.94 -13.84 19.25
N GLY A 44 3.78 -14.11 18.26
CA GLY A 44 3.48 -13.93 16.85
C GLY A 44 4.33 -12.86 16.17
N PRO A 45 4.08 -12.63 14.87
CA PRO A 45 4.70 -11.52 14.13
C PRO A 45 4.29 -10.16 14.72
N ASP A 46 5.18 -9.19 14.53
CA ASP A 46 4.90 -7.77 14.74
C ASP A 46 4.53 -7.10 13.41
N ASN A 47 4.29 -5.79 13.43
CA ASN A 47 4.10 -5.02 12.21
C ASN A 47 5.42 -4.95 11.43
N ASP A 48 5.38 -5.45 10.20
CA ASP A 48 6.50 -5.35 9.27
C ASP A 48 6.62 -3.91 8.74
N MET A 49 7.85 -3.43 8.59
CA MET A 49 8.16 -2.13 8.01
C MET A 49 8.94 -2.33 6.72
N LEU A 50 8.57 -1.60 5.68
CA LEU A 50 9.24 -1.62 4.39
C LEU A 50 9.61 -0.18 4.00
N THR A 51 10.89 0.05 3.77
CA THR A 51 11.41 1.37 3.39
C THR A 51 11.94 1.31 1.98
N LEU A 52 11.45 2.21 1.11
CA LEU A 52 11.92 2.39 -0.25
C LEU A 52 12.67 3.71 -0.34
N SER A 53 13.92 3.65 -0.78
CA SER A 53 14.76 4.83 -0.95
C SER A 53 15.23 4.97 -2.39
N GLY A 54 15.27 6.20 -2.88
CA GLY A 54 15.81 6.49 -4.19
C GLY A 54 16.05 7.95 -4.47
N VAL A 55 16.60 8.21 -5.66
CA VAL A 55 16.96 9.51 -6.18
C VAL A 55 16.27 9.70 -7.52
N LEU A 56 15.58 10.82 -7.64
CA LEU A 56 14.91 11.27 -8.85
C LEU A 56 15.66 12.45 -9.41
N MET A 57 15.89 12.43 -10.72
CA MET A 57 16.40 13.56 -11.48
C MET A 57 15.26 14.05 -12.38
N PRO A 58 14.44 15.03 -11.96
CA PRO A 58 13.18 15.35 -12.62
C PRO A 58 13.29 15.69 -14.11
N GLU A 59 14.41 16.25 -14.57
CA GLU A 59 14.65 16.53 -15.99
C GLU A 59 14.87 15.28 -16.84
N ILE A 60 15.43 14.22 -16.26
CA ILE A 60 15.79 12.98 -16.98
C ILE A 60 14.72 11.91 -16.77
N THR A 61 14.31 11.71 -15.53
CA THR A 61 13.42 10.62 -15.10
C THR A 61 11.95 11.03 -15.14
N GLY A 62 11.66 12.34 -15.11
CA GLY A 62 10.33 12.81 -14.73
C GLY A 62 10.05 12.51 -13.25
N GLY A 63 8.78 12.42 -12.87
CA GLY A 63 8.41 11.87 -11.56
C GLY A 63 8.00 12.86 -10.48
N ARG A 64 8.04 14.18 -10.73
CA ARG A 64 7.53 15.18 -9.76
C ARG A 64 6.03 15.01 -9.49
N LEU A 65 5.24 14.80 -10.54
CA LEU A 65 3.81 14.49 -10.42
C LEU A 65 3.57 13.10 -9.81
N SER A 66 4.50 12.17 -10.00
CA SER A 66 4.42 10.82 -9.45
C SER A 66 4.65 10.83 -7.94
N LEU A 67 5.58 11.64 -7.43
CA LEU A 67 5.72 11.89 -6.00
C LEU A 67 4.47 12.55 -5.39
N LEU A 68 3.86 13.51 -6.09
CA LEU A 68 2.60 14.12 -5.65
C LEU A 68 1.46 13.09 -5.59
N ALA A 69 1.42 12.15 -6.53
CA ALA A 69 0.44 11.07 -6.50
C ALA A 69 0.63 10.16 -5.27
N LEU A 70 1.88 9.86 -4.89
CA LEU A 70 2.17 9.13 -3.65
C LEU A 70 1.74 9.91 -2.40
N GLU A 71 1.96 11.22 -2.38
CA GLU A 71 1.49 12.10 -1.31
C GLU A 71 -0.04 12.09 -1.19
N GLN A 72 -0.75 12.21 -2.32
CA GLN A 72 -2.22 12.10 -2.36
C GLN A 72 -2.72 10.71 -1.91
N MET A 73 -2.01 9.63 -2.25
CA MET A 73 -2.33 8.29 -1.75
C MET A 73 -2.11 8.16 -0.24
N ALA A 74 -1.10 8.84 0.30
CA ALA A 74 -0.84 8.87 1.73
C ALA A 74 -1.93 9.65 2.48
N GLU A 75 -2.40 10.77 1.92
CA GLU A 75 -3.51 11.56 2.48
C GLU A 75 -4.82 10.78 2.58
N GLN A 76 -5.04 9.79 1.69
CA GLN A 76 -6.22 8.92 1.79
C GLN A 76 -6.19 7.98 3.01
N GLY A 77 -5.00 7.72 3.58
CA GLY A 77 -4.85 6.84 4.75
C GLY A 77 -5.28 5.38 4.56
N LYS A 78 -5.54 4.97 3.31
CA LYS A 78 -6.00 3.61 2.98
C LYS A 78 -4.83 2.64 2.91
N ALA A 79 -5.09 1.39 3.26
CA ALA A 79 -4.15 0.30 3.03
C ALA A 79 -4.21 -0.14 1.57
N TRP A 80 -3.04 -0.36 0.97
CA TRP A 80 -2.89 -0.75 -0.43
C TRP A 80 -2.13 -2.06 -0.54
N PRO A 81 -2.49 -2.95 -1.49
CA PRO A 81 -1.72 -4.15 -1.73
C PRO A 81 -0.34 -3.79 -2.27
N LEU A 82 0.70 -4.36 -1.67
CA LEU A 82 2.09 -4.19 -2.10
C LEU A 82 2.58 -5.47 -2.77
N ILE A 83 2.94 -5.35 -4.06
CA ILE A 83 3.37 -6.47 -4.88
C ILE A 83 4.67 -6.10 -5.59
N GLU A 84 5.68 -6.94 -5.45
CA GLU A 84 6.94 -6.80 -6.16
C GLU A 84 6.81 -7.15 -7.64
N GLY A 85 7.59 -6.52 -8.50
CA GLY A 85 7.68 -6.84 -9.92
C GLY A 85 8.21 -8.24 -10.21
N SER A 86 8.85 -8.89 -9.23
CA SER A 86 9.26 -10.31 -9.29
C SER A 86 8.10 -11.29 -9.05
N GLY A 87 6.94 -10.81 -8.58
CA GLY A 87 5.76 -11.62 -8.25
C GLY A 87 5.55 -11.87 -6.76
N THR A 88 6.44 -11.40 -5.88
CA THR A 88 6.28 -11.52 -4.43
C THR A 88 5.19 -10.59 -3.92
N ILE A 89 4.18 -11.15 -3.23
CA ILE A 89 3.11 -10.38 -2.59
C ILE A 89 3.48 -10.15 -1.12
N TYR A 90 3.63 -8.89 -0.72
CA TYR A 90 4.01 -8.53 0.66
C TYR A 90 2.81 -8.42 1.60
N GLY A 91 1.61 -8.13 1.07
CA GLY A 91 0.39 -7.90 1.84
C GLY A 91 -0.09 -6.45 1.74
N MET A 92 -0.89 -6.01 2.71
CA MET A 92 -1.45 -4.66 2.76
C MET A 92 -0.55 -3.70 3.54
N TYR A 93 -0.23 -2.58 2.90
CA TYR A 93 0.63 -1.54 3.47
C TYR A 93 -0.07 -0.19 3.46
N VAL A 94 0.14 0.56 4.53
CA VAL A 94 -0.20 1.98 4.62
C VAL A 94 1.09 2.78 4.49
N ILE A 95 1.00 3.94 3.86
CA ILE A 95 2.10 4.91 3.81
C ILE A 95 2.18 5.59 5.18
N GLU A 96 3.27 5.37 5.90
CA GLU A 96 3.53 5.99 7.21
C GLU A 96 4.20 7.35 7.05
N GLY A 97 5.10 7.49 6.07
CA GLY A 97 5.81 8.73 5.83
C GLY A 97 6.47 8.78 4.46
N LEU A 98 6.57 9.99 3.91
CA LEU A 98 7.30 10.29 2.69
C LEU A 98 8.23 11.46 2.97
N ASN A 99 9.54 11.19 3.03
CA ASN A 99 10.56 12.21 3.17
C ASN A 99 11.13 12.55 1.79
N GLN A 100 11.26 13.85 1.50
CA GLN A 100 11.84 14.34 0.25
C GLN A 100 12.93 15.38 0.52
N THR A 101 14.16 15.10 0.09
CA THR A 101 15.28 16.01 0.16
C THR A 101 15.57 16.56 -1.24
N LYS A 102 15.24 17.83 -1.45
CA LYS A 102 15.43 18.53 -2.72
C LYS A 102 16.77 19.26 -2.71
N THR A 103 17.63 18.96 -3.68
CA THR A 103 18.96 19.53 -3.83
C THR A 103 19.18 20.00 -5.26
N GLU A 104 20.21 20.86 -5.44
CA GLU A 104 20.59 21.41 -6.73
C GLU A 104 19.44 22.15 -7.43
N PHE A 105 19.19 23.40 -7.06
CA PHE A 105 18.07 24.16 -7.62
C PHE A 105 18.47 24.90 -8.89
N PHE A 106 17.57 24.91 -9.87
CA PHE A 106 17.64 25.81 -11.01
C PHE A 106 17.38 27.26 -10.61
N ARG A 107 17.67 28.19 -11.53
CA ARG A 107 17.43 29.63 -11.33
C ARG A 107 15.94 29.96 -11.13
N ASP A 108 15.05 29.09 -11.59
CA ASP A 108 13.59 29.18 -11.42
C ASP A 108 13.09 28.54 -10.10
N GLY A 109 14.00 27.98 -9.28
CA GLY A 109 13.67 27.33 -8.02
C GLY A 109 13.24 25.87 -8.15
N MET A 110 13.28 25.27 -9.33
CA MET A 110 12.98 23.84 -9.50
C MET A 110 14.17 22.96 -9.06
N PRO A 111 13.95 21.86 -8.34
CA PRO A 111 15.03 20.96 -7.94
C PRO A 111 15.50 20.06 -9.10
N ARG A 112 16.82 19.92 -9.27
CA ARG A 112 17.48 18.99 -10.20
C ARG A 112 17.60 17.59 -9.64
N ARG A 113 17.69 17.48 -8.31
CA ARG A 113 17.83 16.21 -7.60
C ARG A 113 16.83 16.17 -6.44
N ILE A 114 16.07 15.08 -6.38
CA ILE A 114 15.12 14.82 -5.30
C ILE A 114 15.42 13.43 -4.76
N GLU A 115 15.95 13.37 -3.55
CA GLU A 115 16.07 12.12 -2.82
C GLU A 115 14.76 11.87 -2.08
N PHE A 116 14.24 10.66 -2.15
CA PHE A 116 13.02 10.31 -1.45
C PHE A 116 13.23 9.05 -0.60
N THR A 117 12.55 9.02 0.53
CA THR A 117 12.44 7.85 1.39
C THR A 117 10.97 7.66 1.73
N LEU A 118 10.40 6.55 1.29
CA LEU A 118 9.02 6.15 1.55
C LEU A 118 9.02 5.05 2.61
N SER A 119 8.37 5.32 3.73
CA SER A 119 8.18 4.36 4.82
C SER A 119 6.78 3.78 4.74
N LEU A 120 6.71 2.47 4.60
CA LEU A 120 5.48 1.69 4.52
C LEU A 120 5.37 0.79 5.74
N LYS A 121 4.19 0.74 6.34
CA LYS A 121 3.90 -0.14 7.47
C LYS A 121 2.86 -1.16 7.06
N ARG A 122 3.11 -2.43 7.36
CA ARG A 122 2.16 -3.52 7.14
C ARG A 122 1.00 -3.37 8.11
N VAL A 123 -0.22 -3.43 7.58
CA VAL A 123 -1.46 -3.25 8.36
C VAL A 123 -2.35 -4.49 8.31
N ASP A 124 -1.87 -5.61 7.76
CA ASP A 124 -2.65 -6.84 7.58
C ASP A 124 -3.58 -7.16 8.77
N GLU A 125 -4.88 -6.89 8.55
CA GLU A 125 -5.91 -7.87 8.80
C GLU A 125 -5.69 -9.01 7.81
N SER A 126 -6.03 -10.23 8.20
CA SER A 126 -5.65 -11.41 7.42
C SER A 126 -6.14 -11.29 5.98
N LEU A 127 -5.45 -11.93 5.02
CA LEU A 127 -5.95 -12.06 3.64
C LEU A 127 -7.43 -12.49 3.60
N SER A 128 -7.90 -13.24 4.60
CA SER A 128 -9.29 -13.64 4.78
C SER A 128 -10.26 -12.46 4.99
N ASP A 129 -9.84 -11.40 5.66
CA ASP A 129 -10.64 -10.20 5.88
C ASP A 129 -10.76 -9.38 4.58
N ILE A 130 -9.71 -9.38 3.74
CA ILE A 130 -9.71 -8.76 2.41
C ILE A 130 -10.60 -9.54 1.42
N PHE A 131 -10.51 -10.87 1.42
CA PHE A 131 -11.45 -11.71 0.64
C PHE A 131 -12.88 -11.56 1.17
N GLY A 132 -13.06 -11.35 2.48
CA GLY A 132 -14.35 -11.07 3.10
C GLY A 132 -14.96 -9.76 2.61
N ASP A 133 -14.21 -8.66 2.64
CA ASP A 133 -14.68 -7.34 2.20
C ASP A 133 -14.93 -7.30 0.69
N LEU A 134 -14.03 -7.88 -0.13
CA LEU A 134 -14.23 -7.93 -1.58
C LEU A 134 -15.43 -8.81 -1.99
N SER A 135 -15.64 -9.94 -1.30
CA SER A 135 -16.81 -10.78 -1.53
C SER A 135 -18.10 -10.11 -1.05
N ALA A 136 -18.07 -9.40 0.07
CA ALA A 136 -19.19 -8.58 0.55
C ALA A 136 -19.55 -7.48 -0.46
N GLN A 137 -18.55 -6.76 -0.99
CA GLN A 137 -18.76 -5.74 -2.02
C GLN A 137 -19.35 -6.33 -3.31
N LEU A 138 -18.87 -7.49 -3.77
CA LEU A 138 -19.40 -8.15 -4.95
C LEU A 138 -20.86 -8.62 -4.77
N ASN A 139 -21.17 -9.20 -3.61
CA ASN A 139 -22.53 -9.64 -3.28
C ASN A 139 -23.50 -8.45 -3.24
N ASN A 140 -23.10 -7.34 -2.63
CA ASN A 140 -23.92 -6.12 -2.59
C ASN A 140 -24.21 -5.56 -3.99
N LEU A 141 -23.24 -5.62 -4.92
CA LEU A 141 -23.45 -5.20 -6.30
C LEU A 141 -24.39 -6.15 -7.07
N GLN A 142 -24.28 -7.45 -6.82
CA GLN A 142 -25.17 -8.45 -7.42
C GLN A 142 -26.61 -8.31 -6.91
N ASP A 143 -26.80 -8.08 -5.62
CA ASP A 143 -28.11 -7.86 -5.01
C ASP A 143 -28.76 -6.56 -5.50
N THR A 144 -27.96 -5.50 -5.68
CA THR A 144 -28.43 -4.23 -6.27
C THR A 144 -28.87 -4.43 -7.73
N ALA A 145 -28.10 -5.18 -8.52
CA ALA A 145 -28.43 -5.45 -9.92
C ALA A 145 -29.67 -6.34 -10.07
N THR A 146 -29.79 -7.40 -9.26
CA THR A 146 -30.96 -8.30 -9.29
C THR A 146 -32.24 -7.61 -8.81
N SER A 147 -32.14 -6.74 -7.80
CA SER A 147 -33.27 -5.93 -7.34
C SER A 147 -33.77 -4.97 -8.44
N ALA A 148 -32.86 -4.26 -9.11
CA ALA A 148 -33.22 -3.37 -10.21
C ALA A 148 -33.88 -4.12 -11.39
N LEU A 149 -33.40 -5.32 -11.72
CA LEU A 149 -34.02 -6.17 -12.75
C LEU A 149 -35.40 -6.68 -12.33
N SER A 150 -35.59 -7.03 -11.05
CA SER A 150 -36.88 -7.44 -10.51
C SER A 150 -37.91 -6.30 -10.56
N ASP A 151 -37.50 -5.08 -10.21
CA ASP A 151 -38.36 -3.91 -10.23
C ASP A 151 -38.77 -3.51 -11.66
N ILE A 152 -37.85 -3.62 -12.62
CA ILE A 152 -38.16 -3.44 -14.05
C ILE A 152 -39.13 -4.53 -14.53
N SER A 153 -38.93 -5.79 -14.14
CA SER A 153 -39.83 -6.88 -14.53
C SER A 153 -41.24 -6.72 -13.93
N LYS A 154 -41.35 -6.26 -12.68
CA LYS A 154 -42.65 -6.01 -12.03
C LYS A 154 -43.38 -4.82 -12.64
N THR A 155 -42.67 -3.75 -12.97
CA THR A 155 -43.28 -2.57 -13.62
C THR A 155 -43.75 -2.87 -15.04
N VAL A 156 -42.97 -3.62 -15.83
CA VAL A 156 -43.39 -4.07 -17.16
C VAL A 156 -44.51 -5.11 -17.09
N GLY A 157 -44.47 -6.03 -16.12
CA GLY A 157 -45.53 -7.03 -15.91
C GLY A 157 -46.87 -6.42 -15.47
N GLY A 158 -46.84 -5.36 -14.67
CA GLY A 158 -48.05 -4.63 -14.24
C GLY A 158 -48.66 -3.70 -15.29
N LEU A 159 -47.93 -3.40 -16.37
CA LEU A 159 -48.42 -2.58 -17.50
C LEU A 159 -49.14 -3.41 -18.59
N LEU A 160 -49.07 -4.75 -18.49
CA LEU A 160 -49.66 -5.68 -19.46
C LEU A 160 -50.84 -6.48 -18.89
N SER A 161 -51.29 -6.17 -17.67
CA SER A 161 -52.50 -6.72 -17.05
C SER A 161 -53.64 -5.71 -17.02
#